data_AF-A0A353N4A6-F1
#
_entry.id   AF-A0A353N4A6-F1
#
_cell.length_a   1.000
_cell.length_b   1.000
_cell.length_c   1.000
_cell.angle_alpha   90.00
_cell.angle_beta   90.00
_cell.angle_gamma   90.00
#
_symmetry.space_group_name_H-M   'P 1'
#
loop_
_entity.id
_entity.type
_entity.pdbx_description
1 polymer ?
#
loop_
_entity_poly.entity_id
_entity_poly.type
_entity_poly.pdbx_seq_one_letter_code
_entity_poly.pdbx_strand_id
1 'polypeptide(L)'
;MIDHTLLRSDATFNEIERLCAEAKDFGFASVCVNPGYVRLAARLLGESGVKVCTVIGFPLGATTFRVKAEEAREAIENGAGEVDMVINIGALKSGF
;
A
#
# COMPACT_ATOMS: atom_id res chain seq x y z
N MET A 1 15.10 8.12 2.75
CA MET A 1 14.32 7.32 1.78
C MET A 1 12.95 7.94 1.65
N ILE A 2 12.31 7.78 0.49
CA ILE A 2 10.99 8.34 0.17
C ILE A 2 10.09 7.20 -0.30
N ASP A 3 8.86 7.16 0.21
CA ASP A 3 7.78 6.31 -0.27
C ASP A 3 6.87 7.13 -1.18
N HIS A 4 6.94 6.86 -2.49
CA HIS A 4 6.17 7.62 -3.47
C HIS A 4 4.71 7.18 -3.45
N THR A 5 3.83 8.04 -2.96
CA THR A 5 2.52 7.61 -2.44
C THR A 5 1.37 8.11 -3.32
N LEU A 6 0.45 7.20 -3.67
CA LEU A 6 -0.83 7.52 -4.30
C LEU A 6 -1.97 6.73 -3.65
N LEU A 7 -2.64 7.36 -2.68
CA LEU A 7 -3.76 6.78 -1.92
C LEU A 7 -5.10 7.50 -2.14
N ARG A 8 -5.21 8.34 -3.18
CA ARG A 8 -6.49 8.96 -3.52
C ARG A 8 -7.50 7.89 -3.93
N SER A 9 -8.76 8.06 -3.55
CA SER A 9 -9.84 7.11 -3.85
C SER A 9 -10.17 7.03 -5.34
N ASP A 10 -9.74 8.02 -6.13
CA ASP A 10 -9.97 8.12 -7.57
C ASP A 10 -8.73 7.79 -8.41
N ALA A 11 -7.67 7.27 -7.79
CA ALA A 11 -6.44 6.91 -8.49
C ALA A 11 -6.74 5.93 -9.64
N THR A 12 -6.25 6.23 -10.83
CA THR A 12 -6.46 5.40 -12.02
C THR A 12 -5.27 4.48 -12.29
N PHE A 13 -5.46 3.44 -13.10
CA PHE A 13 -4.37 2.55 -13.51
C PHE A 13 -3.21 3.31 -14.18
N ASN A 14 -3.51 4.28 -15.06
CA ASN A 14 -2.50 5.12 -15.72
C ASN A 14 -1.68 5.95 -14.72
N GLU A 15 -2.29 6.39 -13.62
CA GLU A 15 -1.57 7.13 -12.58
C GLU A 15 -0.67 6.21 -11.74
N ILE A 16 -1.09 4.96 -11.51
CA ILE A 16 -0.24 3.94 -10.87
C ILE A 16 0.95 3.59 -11.77
N GLU A 17 0.75 3.49 -13.09
CA GLU A 17 1.83 3.32 -14.05
C GLU A 17 2.85 4.45 -14.00
N ARG A 18 2.36 5.70 -14.01
CA ARG A 18 3.22 6.89 -13.89
C ARG A 18 3.97 6.90 -12.55
N LEU A 19 3.29 6.60 -11.43
CA LEU A 19 3.90 6.51 -10.11
C LEU A 19 5.06 5.51 -10.09
N CYS A 20 4.86 4.32 -10.66
CA CYS A 20 5.88 3.28 -10.74
C CYS A 20 7.04 3.69 -11.64
N ALA A 21 6.79 4.35 -12.77
CA ALA A 21 7.83 4.86 -13.66
C ALA A 21 8.70 5.91 -12.95
N GLU A 22 8.07 6.92 -12.32
CA GLU A 22 8.77 7.95 -11.56
C GLU A 22 9.61 7.34 -10.43
N ALA A 23 9.08 6.36 -9.70
CA ALA A 23 9.81 5.71 -8.63
C ALA A 23 11.06 4.96 -9.11
N LYS A 24 11.02 4.37 -10.32
CA LYS A 24 12.20 3.77 -10.96
C LYS A 24 13.20 4.83 -11.37
N ASP A 25 12.75 5.88 -12.04
CA ASP A 25 13.61 6.93 -12.60
C ASP A 25 14.37 7.69 -11.50
N PHE A 26 13.72 7.92 -10.36
CA PHE A 26 14.31 8.64 -9.22
C PHE A 26 14.93 7.72 -8.15
N GLY A 27 14.82 6.41 -8.30
CA GLY A 27 15.37 5.45 -7.33
C GLY A 27 14.75 5.57 -5.94
N PHE A 28 13.42 5.73 -5.86
CA PHE A 28 12.71 5.77 -4.58
C PHE A 28 12.73 4.42 -3.86
N ALA A 29 12.47 4.45 -2.55
CA ALA A 29 12.51 3.24 -1.72
C ALA A 29 11.36 2.30 -2.05
N SER A 30 10.16 2.89 -2.13
CA SER A 30 8.93 2.17 -2.41
C SER A 30 7.93 3.06 -3.15
N VAL A 31 6.90 2.42 -3.70
CA VAL A 31 5.63 3.08 -3.99
C VAL A 31 4.60 2.64 -2.96
N CYS A 32 3.79 3.57 -2.44
CA CYS A 32 2.70 3.25 -1.53
C CYS A 32 1.35 3.46 -2.24
N VAL A 33 0.58 2.37 -2.41
CA VAL A 33 -0.66 2.33 -3.20
C VAL A 33 -1.80 1.66 -2.43
N ASN A 34 -3.05 1.92 -2.83
CA ASN A 34 -4.20 1.21 -2.28
C ASN A 34 -4.11 -0.30 -2.59
N PRO A 35 -4.62 -1.20 -1.71
CA PRO A 35 -4.47 -2.65 -1.86
C PRO A 35 -4.85 -3.21 -3.23
N GLY A 36 -5.90 -2.65 -3.85
CA GLY A 36 -6.36 -3.06 -5.18
C GLY A 36 -5.33 -2.88 -6.32
N TYR A 37 -4.29 -2.08 -6.11
CA TYR A 37 -3.24 -1.83 -7.10
C TYR A 37 -1.94 -2.58 -6.82
N VAL A 38 -1.81 -3.30 -5.71
CA VAL A 38 -0.56 -3.98 -5.30
C VAL A 38 -0.04 -4.89 -6.41
N ARG A 39 -0.92 -5.75 -6.95
CA ARG A 39 -0.54 -6.68 -8.02
C ARG A 39 -0.05 -5.97 -9.28
N LEU A 40 -0.68 -4.85 -9.63
CA LEU A 40 -0.25 -4.03 -10.77
C LEU A 40 1.10 -3.38 -10.50
N ALA A 41 1.26 -2.72 -9.35
CA ALA A 41 2.51 -2.07 -8.96
C ALA A 41 3.67 -3.06 -8.90
N ALA A 42 3.46 -4.25 -8.30
CA ALA A 42 4.47 -5.31 -8.24
C ALA A 42 4.90 -5.76 -9.64
N ARG A 43 3.95 -5.97 -10.55
CA ARG A 43 4.24 -6.31 -11.95
C ARG A 43 5.03 -5.20 -12.65
N LEU A 44 4.63 -3.96 -12.45
CA LEU A 44 5.26 -2.80 -13.10
C LEU A 44 6.67 -2.59 -12.59
N LEU A 45 6.91 -2.69 -11.28
CA LEU A 45 8.22 -2.48 -10.67
C LEU A 45 9.19 -3.63 -10.98
N GLY A 46 8.72 -4.88 -10.96
CA GLY A 46 9.53 -6.04 -11.32
C GLY A 46 10.84 -6.09 -10.51
N GLU A 47 11.97 -6.21 -11.20
CA GLU A 47 13.31 -6.28 -10.58
C GLU A 47 13.97 -4.91 -10.35
N SER A 48 13.20 -3.81 -10.34
CA SER A 48 13.78 -2.46 -10.19
C SER A 48 14.44 -2.18 -8.84
N GLY A 49 14.21 -3.03 -7.84
CA GLY A 49 14.66 -2.80 -6.46
C GLY A 49 13.77 -1.83 -5.67
N VAL A 50 12.79 -1.18 -6.32
CA VAL A 50 11.76 -0.38 -5.66
C VAL A 50 10.72 -1.32 -5.07
N LYS A 51 10.41 -1.17 -3.77
CA LYS A 51 9.41 -2.02 -3.10
C LYS A 51 7.98 -1.55 -3.38
N VAL A 52 7.03 -2.45 -3.20
CA VAL A 52 5.62 -2.10 -3.09
C VAL A 52 5.23 -2.04 -1.62
N CYS A 53 4.84 -0.87 -1.17
CA CYS A 53 4.14 -0.65 0.10
C CYS A 53 2.63 -0.52 -0.17
N THR A 54 1.81 -0.98 0.76
CA THR A 54 0.36 -0.76 0.72
C THR A 54 -0.19 -0.53 2.12
N VAL A 55 -1.40 0.02 2.20
CA VAL A 55 -2.05 0.35 3.46
C VAL A 55 -3.09 -0.71 3.84
N ILE A 56 -3.27 -0.97 5.14
CA ILE A 56 -4.23 -1.96 5.65
C ILE A 56 -5.23 -1.31 6.61
N GLY A 57 -6.53 -1.56 6.41
CA GLY A 57 -7.61 -0.96 7.18
C GLY A 57 -7.73 0.56 6.99
N PHE A 58 -7.12 1.11 5.95
CA PHE A 58 -7.05 2.55 5.68
C PHE A 58 -8.40 3.10 5.16
N PRO A 59 -8.72 4.38 5.44
CA PRO A 59 -7.96 5.34 6.25
C PRO A 59 -8.26 5.30 7.75
N LEU A 60 -9.31 4.61 8.18
CA LEU A 60 -9.86 4.80 9.52
C LEU A 60 -9.35 3.79 10.56
N GLY A 61 -8.90 2.62 10.12
CA GLY A 61 -8.50 1.52 10.99
C GLY A 61 -9.63 0.92 11.81
N ALA A 62 -10.90 1.24 11.52
CA ALA A 62 -12.06 0.85 12.30
C ALA A 62 -12.63 -0.54 11.94
N THR A 63 -12.00 -1.26 11.02
CA THR A 63 -12.35 -2.65 10.68
C THR A 63 -11.86 -3.63 11.74
N THR A 64 -12.43 -4.85 11.75
CA THR A 64 -12.04 -5.91 12.69
C THR A 64 -10.62 -6.43 12.40
N PHE A 65 -9.95 -6.97 13.42
CA PHE A 65 -8.59 -7.53 13.25
C PHE A 65 -8.56 -8.68 12.23
N ARG A 66 -9.62 -9.49 12.13
CA ARG A 66 -9.70 -10.60 11.17
C ARG A 66 -9.72 -10.09 9.72
N VAL A 67 -10.44 -9.00 9.47
CA VAL A 67 -10.47 -8.36 8.14
C VAL A 67 -9.10 -7.78 7.80
N LYS A 68 -8.45 -7.07 8.74
CA LYS A 68 -7.10 -6.53 8.52
C LYS A 68 -6.05 -7.62 8.28
N ALA A 69 -6.15 -8.73 9.00
CA ALA A 69 -5.25 -9.87 8.82
C ALA A 69 -5.38 -10.49 7.42
N GLU A 70 -6.62 -10.61 6.92
CA GLU A 70 -6.88 -11.13 5.58
C GLU A 70 -6.44 -10.15 4.48
N GLU A 71 -6.73 -8.86 4.64
CA GLU A 71 -6.27 -7.80 3.74
C GLU A 71 -4.73 -7.78 3.65
N ALA A 72 -4.04 -7.93 4.79
CA ALA A 72 -2.58 -8.02 4.82
C ALA A 72 -2.06 -9.28 4.15
N ARG A 73 -2.71 -10.44 4.35
CA ARG A 73 -2.35 -11.70 3.69
C ARG A 73 -2.47 -11.57 2.17
N GLU A 74 -3.59 -11.03 1.69
CA GLU A 74 -3.83 -10.81 0.27
C GLU A 74 -2.82 -9.83 -0.34
N ALA A 75 -2.49 -8.74 0.38
CA ALA A 75 -1.48 -7.79 -0.07
C ALA A 75 -0.11 -8.45 -0.29
N ILE A 76 0.34 -9.29 0.64
CA ILE A 76 1.60 -10.03 0.51
C ILE A 76 1.53 -11.00 -0.67
N GLU A 77 0.43 -11.73 -0.84
CA GLU A 77 0.22 -12.64 -1.98
C GLU A 77 0.21 -11.92 -3.33
N ASN A 78 -0.22 -10.66 -3.34
CA ASN A 78 -0.19 -9.79 -4.52
C ASN A 78 1.17 -9.14 -4.77
N GLY A 79 2.15 -9.32 -3.89
CA GLY A 79 3.53 -8.85 -4.06
C GLY A 79 3.90 -7.59 -3.29
N ALA A 80 3.13 -7.20 -2.26
CA ALA A 80 3.58 -6.17 -1.33
C ALA A 80 4.82 -6.64 -0.56
N GLY A 81 5.84 -5.79 -0.48
CA GLY A 81 7.02 -5.99 0.36
C GLY A 81 6.87 -5.35 1.74
N GLU A 82 5.97 -4.36 1.86
CA GLU A 82 5.72 -3.57 3.07
C GLU A 82 4.22 -3.33 3.24
N VAL A 83 3.75 -3.26 4.50
CA VAL A 83 2.35 -3.01 4.84
C VAL A 83 2.25 -1.96 5.95
N ASP A 84 1.53 -0.87 5.67
CA ASP A 84 1.26 0.25 6.57
C ASP A 84 -0.14 0.13 7.16
N MET A 85 -0.24 -0.46 8.35
CA MET A 85 -1.52 -0.74 8.98
C MET A 85 -2.04 0.43 9.82
N VAL A 86 -3.30 0.80 9.63
CA VAL A 86 -3.99 1.79 10.48
C VAL A 86 -4.59 1.09 11.70
N ILE A 87 -4.19 1.49 12.90
CA ILE A 87 -4.78 0.99 14.16
C ILE A 87 -6.21 1.50 14.36
N ASN A 88 -6.99 0.82 15.20
CA ASN A 88 -8.31 1.32 15.59
C ASN A 88 -8.16 2.46 16.62
N ILE A 89 -8.14 3.70 16.14
CA ILE A 89 -7.96 4.89 16.98
C ILE A 89 -9.10 5.03 18.01
N GLY A 90 -10.33 4.68 17.64
CA GLY A 90 -11.47 4.71 18.56
C GLY A 90 -11.32 3.76 19.74
N ALA A 91 -10.83 2.54 19.48
CA ALA A 91 -10.53 1.56 20.51
C ALA A 91 -9.39 2.02 21.43
N LEU A 92 -8.29 2.52 20.86
CA LEU A 92 -7.15 3.06 21.62
C LEU A 92 -7.60 4.19 22.57
N LYS A 93 -8.40 5.14 22.07
CA LYS A 93 -8.93 6.24 22.89
C LYS A 93 -9.91 5.79 23.97
N SER A 94 -10.50 4.61 23.81
CA SER A 94 -11.41 4.01 24.80
C SER A 94 -10.66 3.19 25.87
N GLY A 95 -9.33 3.14 25.82
CA GLY A 95 -8.49 2.44 26.80
C GLY A 95 -8.18 0.98 26.44
N PHE A 96 -8.30 0.63 25.15
CA PHE A 96 -7.80 -0.65 24.62
C PHE A 96 -6.34 -0.54 24.17
#